data_AF-A0A5E4CZ67-F1
#
_entry.id   AF-A0A5E4CZ67-F1
#
_cell.length_a   1.000
_cell.length_b   1.000
_cell.length_c   1.000
_cell.angle_alpha   90.00
_cell.angle_beta   90.00
_cell.angle_gamma   90.00
#
_symmetry.space_group_name_H-M   'P 1'
#
loop_
_entity.id
_entity.type
_entity.pdbx_description
1 polymer ?
#
loop_
_entity_poly.entity_id
_entity_poly.type
_entity_poly.pdbx_seq_one_letter_code
_entity_poly.pdbx_strand_id
1 'polypeptide(L)'
;MCVTHKERKIFCEENKTLLCLLCSNSQEHRAHRHCPIEEAAEQYRWYVHLHRENTKAAYRMLHPSVHEEEKQHLETLLKERKLTIQQIKKSKAKMLQKGKQLKKDYQELMKMCHKPYVELFENLEDTLAEYELVFLHMPQPVRPQLSAQPITGLRDELNHFQVNISFRNEISSHNVVLCDVRRLMFGEDDEDEALNSDRSNYFAALGDQIFTSGKHYWELDVCGSWNWAVGVCRDSV
;
A
#
# COMPACT_ATOMS: atom_id res chain seq x y z
N MET A 1 26.65 -22.05 -31.20
CA MET A 1 27.62 -23.16 -31.32
C MET A 1 28.45 -22.92 -32.57
N CYS A 2 29.78 -22.78 -32.46
CA CYS A 2 30.62 -22.67 -33.65
C CYS A 2 30.68 -24.05 -34.34
N VAL A 3 30.04 -24.17 -35.50
CA VAL A 3 29.91 -25.44 -36.25
C VAL A 3 31.27 -25.93 -36.76
N THR A 4 32.27 -25.05 -36.82
CA THR A 4 33.50 -25.23 -37.60
C THR A 4 34.70 -25.79 -36.80
N HIS A 5 34.72 -25.67 -35.47
CA HIS A 5 35.91 -26.01 -34.67
C HIS A 5 35.56 -26.87 -33.45
N LYS A 6 35.85 -28.18 -33.52
CA LYS A 6 35.58 -29.17 -32.46
C LYS A 6 36.75 -29.27 -31.46
N GLU A 7 36.96 -28.26 -30.64
CA GLU A 7 38.03 -28.22 -29.62
C GLU A 7 37.53 -27.92 -28.20
N ARG A 8 38.45 -27.92 -27.22
CA ARG A 8 38.21 -27.58 -25.80
C ARG A 8 37.41 -26.28 -25.71
N LYS A 9 36.35 -26.33 -24.88
CA LYS A 9 35.34 -25.29 -24.79
C LYS A 9 35.58 -24.46 -23.53
N ILE A 10 35.52 -23.14 -23.67
CA ILE A 10 35.58 -22.19 -22.56
C ILE A 10 34.27 -21.38 -22.51
N PHE A 11 33.90 -20.88 -21.33
CA PHE A 11 32.69 -20.09 -21.13
C PHE A 11 33.02 -18.59 -21.15
N CYS A 12 32.22 -17.81 -21.88
CA CYS A 12 32.28 -16.34 -21.84
C CYS A 12 31.26 -15.83 -20.81
N GLU A 13 31.75 -15.11 -19.79
CA GLU A 13 30.94 -14.63 -18.67
C GLU A 13 29.94 -13.55 -19.10
N GLU A 14 30.27 -12.71 -20.06
CA GLU A 14 29.45 -11.59 -20.52
C GLU A 14 28.32 -12.08 -21.42
N ASN A 15 28.63 -12.88 -22.44
CA ASN A 15 27.66 -13.35 -23.42
C ASN A 15 26.92 -14.62 -22.97
N LYS A 16 27.36 -15.26 -21.88
CA LYS A 16 26.81 -16.52 -21.35
C LYS A 16 26.81 -17.66 -22.37
N THR A 17 27.84 -17.71 -23.22
CA THR A 17 27.98 -18.67 -24.32
C THR A 17 29.25 -19.48 -24.22
N LEU A 18 29.21 -20.70 -24.78
CA LEU A 18 30.40 -21.54 -24.95
C LEU A 18 31.15 -21.17 -26.25
N LEU A 19 32.45 -20.93 -26.11
CA LEU A 19 33.37 -20.61 -27.19
C LEU A 19 34.39 -21.74 -27.36
N CYS A 20 34.88 -21.95 -28.59
CA CYS A 20 36.13 -22.67 -28.80
C CYS A 20 37.32 -21.71 -28.61
N LEU A 21 38.54 -22.26 -28.54
CA LEU A 21 39.78 -21.48 -28.37
C LEU A 21 40.03 -20.42 -29.45
N LEU A 22 39.55 -20.65 -30.68
CA LEU A 22 39.68 -19.66 -31.76
C LEU A 22 38.68 -18.51 -31.58
N CYS A 23 37.43 -18.83 -31.24
CA CYS A 23 36.40 -17.81 -31.02
C CYS A 23 36.66 -16.97 -29.77
N SER A 24 37.27 -17.54 -28.72
CA SER A 24 37.64 -16.75 -27.53
C SER A 24 38.68 -15.68 -27.81
N ASN A 25 39.52 -15.88 -28.83
CA ASN A 25 40.52 -14.91 -29.26
C ASN A 25 40.02 -13.97 -30.37
N SER A 26 38.78 -14.15 -30.83
CA SER A 26 38.18 -13.26 -31.83
C SER A 26 38.07 -11.84 -31.29
N GLN A 27 38.05 -10.86 -32.19
CA GLN A 27 37.95 -9.45 -31.80
C GLN A 27 36.70 -9.15 -30.96
N GLU A 28 35.62 -9.91 -31.15
CA GLU A 28 34.38 -9.79 -30.37
C GLU A 28 34.56 -10.22 -28.91
N HIS A 29 35.27 -11.33 -28.66
CA HIS A 29 35.38 -11.91 -27.32
C HIS A 29 36.72 -11.63 -26.62
N ARG A 30 37.69 -11.03 -27.31
CA ARG A 30 39.04 -10.81 -26.76
C ARG A 30 39.06 -10.00 -25.47
N ALA A 31 38.11 -9.08 -25.28
CA ALA A 31 37.98 -8.28 -24.07
C ALA A 31 37.10 -8.91 -22.98
N HIS A 32 36.42 -10.01 -23.29
CA HIS A 32 35.49 -10.68 -22.40
C HIS A 32 36.24 -11.58 -21.42
N ARG A 33 35.64 -11.77 -20.24
CA ARG A 33 36.16 -12.69 -19.25
C ARG A 33 35.76 -14.11 -19.63
N HIS A 34 36.76 -14.99 -19.61
CA HIS A 34 36.58 -16.41 -19.90
C HIS A 34 36.97 -17.25 -18.71
N CYS A 35 36.21 -18.31 -18.45
CA CYS A 35 36.52 -19.31 -17.45
C CYS A 35 36.21 -20.73 -17.96
N PRO A 36 36.78 -21.77 -17.33
CA PRO A 36 36.37 -23.15 -17.56
C PRO A 36 34.87 -23.34 -17.31
N ILE A 37 34.27 -24.29 -18.02
CA ILE A 37 32.83 -24.57 -17.91
C ILE A 37 32.49 -25.04 -16.50
N GLU A 38 33.38 -25.83 -15.90
CA GLU A 38 33.25 -26.35 -14.55
C GLU A 38 33.22 -25.20 -13.52
N GLU A 39 34.09 -24.21 -13.67
CA GLU A 39 34.12 -23.02 -12.80
C GLU A 39 32.84 -22.19 -12.97
N ALA A 40 32.42 -21.92 -14.21
CA ALA A 40 31.17 -21.21 -14.48
C ALA A 40 29.96 -21.94 -13.88
N ALA A 41 29.93 -23.27 -13.97
CA ALA A 41 28.87 -24.10 -13.39
C ALA A 41 28.87 -24.03 -11.85
N GLU A 42 30.04 -24.03 -11.21
CA GLU A 42 30.17 -23.87 -9.76
C GLU A 42 29.74 -22.49 -9.29
N GLN A 43 30.16 -21.42 -9.98
CA GLN A 43 29.71 -20.05 -9.69
C GLN A 43 28.19 -19.93 -9.81
N TYR A 44 27.59 -20.51 -10.86
CA TYR A 44 26.14 -20.50 -11.03
C TYR A 44 25.42 -21.32 -9.95
N ARG A 45 25.97 -22.48 -9.54
CA ARG A 45 25.44 -23.27 -8.41
C ARG A 45 25.45 -22.46 -7.12
N TRP A 46 26.54 -21.76 -6.83
CA TRP A 46 26.63 -20.88 -5.66
C TRP A 46 25.62 -19.74 -5.74
N TYR A 47 25.48 -19.09 -6.89
CA TYR A 47 24.49 -18.03 -7.12
C TYR A 47 23.06 -18.52 -6.85
N VAL A 48 22.67 -19.68 -7.41
CA VAL A 48 21.35 -20.27 -7.20
C VAL A 48 21.15 -20.66 -5.73
N HIS A 49 22.18 -21.21 -5.09
CA HIS A 49 22.13 -21.56 -3.66
C HIS A 49 21.91 -20.32 -2.80
N LEU A 50 22.69 -19.26 -3.00
CA LEU A 50 22.55 -18.00 -2.27
C LEU A 50 21.17 -17.40 -2.52
N HIS A 51 20.70 -17.37 -3.77
CA HIS A 51 19.39 -16.83 -4.09
C HIS A 51 18.27 -17.63 -3.40
N ARG A 52 18.36 -18.97 -3.39
CA ARG A 52 17.43 -19.85 -2.66
C ARG A 52 17.37 -19.53 -1.17
N GLU A 53 18.51 -19.37 -0.51
CA GLU A 53 18.55 -19.05 0.93
C GLU A 53 18.03 -17.63 1.20
N ASN A 54 18.36 -16.65 0.35
CA ASN A 54 17.84 -15.29 0.44
C ASN A 54 16.31 -15.22 0.23
N THR A 55 15.77 -16.02 -0.68
CA THR A 55 14.32 -16.15 -0.88
C THR A 55 13.68 -16.75 0.37
N LYS A 56 14.18 -17.87 0.88
CA LYS A 56 13.65 -18.48 2.10
C LYS A 56 13.67 -17.52 3.28
N ALA A 57 14.77 -16.79 3.48
CA ALA A 57 14.91 -15.82 4.55
C ALA A 57 13.87 -14.70 4.42
N ALA A 58 13.65 -14.16 3.22
CA ALA A 58 12.64 -13.13 2.98
C ALA A 58 11.22 -13.58 3.37
N TYR A 59 10.82 -14.79 2.96
CA TYR A 59 9.50 -15.32 3.30
C TYR A 59 9.37 -15.64 4.80
N ARG A 60 10.46 -16.09 5.44
CA ARG A 60 10.48 -16.32 6.90
C ARG A 60 10.43 -15.03 7.70
N MET A 61 10.95 -13.92 7.17
CA MET A 61 10.86 -12.60 7.81
C MET A 61 9.46 -12.01 7.70
N LEU A 62 8.82 -12.16 6.54
CA LEU A 62 7.45 -11.70 6.33
C LEU A 62 6.43 -12.41 7.25
N HIS A 63 6.65 -13.69 7.53
CA HIS A 63 5.67 -14.50 8.22
C HIS A 63 5.40 -14.02 9.67
N PRO A 64 6.40 -13.75 10.54
CA PRO A 64 6.16 -13.23 11.89
C PRO A 64 5.45 -11.88 11.93
N SER A 65 5.84 -10.91 11.11
CA SER A 65 5.29 -9.55 11.15
C SER A 65 3.82 -9.54 10.76
N VAL A 66 3.47 -10.17 9.64
CA VAL A 66 2.08 -10.26 9.16
C VAL A 66 1.22 -11.13 10.07
N HIS A 67 1.75 -12.24 10.58
CA HIS A 67 0.98 -13.13 11.47
C HIS A 67 0.68 -12.48 12.83
N GLU A 68 1.65 -11.76 13.40
CA GLU A 68 1.43 -11.05 14.66
C GLU A 68 0.43 -9.88 14.48
N GLU A 69 0.52 -9.16 13.36
CA GLU A 69 -0.44 -8.11 12.98
C GLU A 69 -1.87 -8.69 12.83
N GLU A 70 -2.03 -9.80 12.11
CA GLU A 70 -3.30 -10.51 11.98
C GLU A 70 -3.89 -10.87 13.35
N LYS A 71 -3.08 -11.45 14.23
CA LYS A 71 -3.51 -11.83 15.59
C LYS A 71 -4.00 -10.61 16.38
N GLN A 72 -3.30 -9.49 16.31
CA GLN A 72 -3.67 -8.26 17.00
C GLN A 72 -4.98 -7.67 16.45
N HIS A 73 -5.18 -7.69 15.14
CA HIS A 73 -6.44 -7.26 14.50
C HIS A 73 -7.61 -8.13 14.95
N LEU A 74 -7.43 -9.46 14.97
CA LEU A 74 -8.45 -10.40 15.44
C LEU A 74 -8.81 -10.16 16.91
N GLU A 75 -7.82 -9.96 17.79
CA GLU A 75 -8.06 -9.66 19.20
C GLU A 75 -8.85 -8.34 19.39
N THR A 76 -8.56 -7.33 18.58
CA THR A 76 -9.27 -6.03 18.58
C THR A 76 -10.72 -6.22 18.18
N LEU A 77 -10.99 -6.94 17.08
CA LEU A 77 -12.34 -7.26 16.63
C LEU A 77 -13.15 -8.04 17.69
N LEU A 78 -12.51 -8.97 18.40
CA LEU A 78 -13.17 -9.73 19.48
C LEU A 78 -13.56 -8.81 20.66
N LYS A 79 -12.73 -7.82 21.00
CA LYS A 79 -13.03 -6.81 22.03
C LYS A 79 -14.17 -5.88 21.58
N GLU A 80 -14.12 -5.36 20.36
CA GLU A 80 -15.16 -4.51 19.77
C GLU A 80 -16.52 -5.22 19.72
N ARG A 81 -16.52 -6.50 19.31
CA ARG A 81 -17.71 -7.35 19.32
C ARG A 81 -18.31 -7.44 20.73
N LYS A 82 -17.48 -7.68 21.75
CA LYS A 82 -17.94 -7.78 23.15
C LYS A 82 -18.56 -6.46 23.64
N LEU A 83 -17.91 -5.34 23.36
CA LEU A 83 -18.40 -4.00 23.72
C LEU A 83 -19.72 -3.68 23.02
N THR A 84 -19.80 -3.94 21.72
CA THR A 84 -21.01 -3.74 20.92
C THR A 84 -22.19 -4.54 21.46
N ILE A 85 -21.99 -5.84 21.76
CA ILE A 85 -23.03 -6.69 22.34
C ILE A 85 -23.50 -6.14 23.70
N GLN A 86 -22.58 -5.68 24.55
CA GLN A 86 -22.94 -5.08 25.84
C GLN A 86 -23.76 -3.80 25.65
N GLN A 87 -23.37 -2.94 24.71
CA GLN A 87 -24.08 -1.71 24.39
C GLN A 87 -25.49 -1.99 23.86
N ILE A 88 -25.65 -2.98 22.97
CA ILE A 88 -26.95 -3.43 22.46
C ILE A 88 -27.82 -3.94 23.60
N LYS A 89 -27.29 -4.77 24.51
CA LYS A 89 -28.03 -5.27 25.68
C LYS A 89 -28.52 -4.12 26.57
N LYS A 90 -27.65 -3.14 26.85
CA LYS A 90 -28.00 -1.95 27.64
C LYS A 90 -29.06 -1.10 26.95
N SER A 91 -28.94 -0.90 25.63
CA SER A 91 -29.92 -0.17 24.84
C SER A 91 -31.29 -0.87 24.84
N LYS A 92 -31.32 -2.19 24.64
CA LYS A 92 -32.54 -3.01 24.73
C LYS A 92 -33.23 -2.85 26.09
N ALA A 93 -32.48 -2.91 27.19
CA ALA A 93 -33.05 -2.73 28.53
C ALA A 93 -33.69 -1.34 28.70
N LYS A 94 -33.02 -0.28 28.25
CA LYS A 94 -33.56 1.10 28.27
C LYS A 94 -34.83 1.22 27.43
N MET A 95 -34.85 0.65 26.22
CA MET A 95 -36.03 0.64 25.36
C MET A 95 -37.21 -0.08 26.02
N LEU A 96 -36.99 -1.25 26.61
CA LEU A 96 -38.03 -1.99 27.33
C LEU A 96 -38.59 -1.20 28.51
N GLN A 97 -37.72 -0.51 29.27
CA GLN A 97 -38.14 0.35 30.38
C GLN A 97 -38.99 1.52 29.87
N LYS A 98 -38.54 2.23 28.83
CA LYS A 98 -39.29 3.36 28.26
C LYS A 98 -40.63 2.91 27.67
N GLY A 99 -40.69 1.75 27.03
CA GLY A 99 -41.93 1.15 26.55
C GLY A 99 -42.92 0.84 27.68
N LYS A 100 -42.44 0.38 28.84
CA LYS A 100 -43.29 0.20 30.05
C LYS A 100 -43.80 1.55 30.59
N GLN A 101 -42.96 2.59 30.56
CA GLN A 101 -43.36 3.92 31.01
C GLN A 101 -44.46 4.50 30.10
N LEU A 102 -44.23 4.53 28.79
CA LEU A 102 -45.21 5.01 27.81
C LEU A 102 -46.57 4.31 27.92
N LYS A 103 -46.58 3.01 28.24
CA LYS A 103 -47.82 2.26 28.46
C LYS A 103 -48.57 2.75 29.70
N LYS A 104 -47.88 3.12 30.78
CA LYS A 104 -48.51 3.70 31.98
C LYS A 104 -49.03 5.10 31.68
N ASP A 105 -48.21 5.94 31.06
CA ASP A 105 -48.57 7.32 30.70
C ASP A 105 -49.83 7.32 29.82
N TYR A 106 -49.90 6.43 28.82
CA TYR A 106 -51.09 6.24 28.00
C TYR A 106 -52.33 5.84 28.82
N GLN A 107 -52.20 4.93 29.79
CA GLN A 107 -53.32 4.53 30.64
C GLN A 107 -53.82 5.68 31.54
N GLU A 108 -52.92 6.53 32.01
CA GLU A 108 -53.27 7.72 32.80
C GLU A 108 -53.98 8.77 31.95
N LEU A 109 -53.46 9.06 30.74
CA LEU A 109 -54.12 9.94 29.77
C LEU A 109 -55.52 9.44 29.42
N MET A 110 -55.68 8.13 29.18
CA MET A 110 -56.99 7.54 28.92
C MET A 110 -57.94 7.75 30.10
N LYS A 111 -57.50 7.61 31.36
CA LYS A 111 -58.34 7.89 32.53
C LYS A 111 -58.72 9.37 32.62
N MET A 112 -57.79 10.29 32.34
CA MET A 112 -58.06 11.73 32.34
C MET A 112 -59.15 12.12 31.33
N CYS A 113 -59.14 11.53 30.12
CA CYS A 113 -60.13 11.82 29.08
C CYS A 113 -61.57 11.45 29.49
N HIS A 114 -61.77 10.64 30.52
CA HIS A 114 -63.09 10.27 31.03
C HIS A 114 -63.57 11.17 32.18
N LYS A 115 -62.77 12.16 32.62
CA LYS A 115 -63.13 13.08 33.71
C LYS A 115 -64.04 14.22 33.23
N PRO A 116 -64.82 14.87 34.12
CA PRO A 116 -65.60 16.06 33.80
C PRO A 116 -64.72 17.22 33.33
N TYR A 117 -65.23 18.04 32.41
CA TYR A 117 -64.50 19.13 31.72
C TYR A 117 -63.76 20.11 32.65
N VAL A 118 -64.29 20.35 33.85
CA VAL A 118 -63.71 21.29 34.83
C VAL A 118 -62.39 20.78 35.45
N GLU A 119 -62.24 19.46 35.65
CA GLU A 119 -61.00 18.85 36.19
C GLU A 119 -59.91 18.64 35.13
N LEU A 120 -60.32 18.68 33.85
CA LEU A 120 -59.45 18.46 32.69
C LEU A 120 -58.58 19.68 32.40
N PHE A 121 -59.12 20.89 32.57
CA PHE A 121 -58.43 22.14 32.24
C PHE A 121 -57.31 22.52 33.22
N GLU A 122 -57.43 22.19 34.50
CA GLU A 122 -56.39 22.52 35.51
C GLU A 122 -55.08 21.73 35.32
N ASN A 123 -55.10 20.60 34.61
CA ASN A 123 -53.95 19.71 34.48
C ASN A 123 -53.39 19.62 33.04
N LEU A 124 -54.06 20.22 32.04
CA LEU A 124 -53.74 19.94 30.63
C LEU A 124 -52.41 20.55 30.18
N GLU A 125 -52.08 21.76 30.63
CA GLU A 125 -50.86 22.47 30.23
C GLU A 125 -49.58 21.78 30.72
N ASP A 126 -49.53 21.41 32.00
CA ASP A 126 -48.37 20.71 32.58
C ASP A 126 -48.16 19.31 31.95
N THR A 127 -49.26 18.61 31.66
CA THR A 127 -49.20 17.27 31.05
C THR A 127 -48.68 17.32 29.62
N LEU A 128 -49.03 18.36 28.85
CA LEU A 128 -48.55 18.55 27.48
C LEU A 128 -47.06 18.93 27.44
N ALA A 129 -46.58 19.74 28.38
CA ALA A 129 -45.18 20.10 28.51
C ALA A 129 -44.29 18.88 28.84
N GLU A 130 -44.74 17.97 29.72
CA GLU A 130 -44.05 16.70 29.97
C GLU A 130 -44.00 15.80 28.73
N TYR A 131 -45.04 15.84 27.88
CA TYR A 131 -45.12 15.00 26.69
C TYR A 131 -44.13 15.41 25.59
N GLU A 132 -43.90 16.71 25.39
CA GLU A 132 -42.88 17.21 24.47
C GLU A 132 -41.46 16.77 24.88
N LEU A 133 -41.19 16.68 26.18
CA LEU A 133 -39.91 16.17 26.70
C LEU A 133 -39.74 14.66 26.47
N VAL A 134 -40.82 13.88 26.45
CA VAL A 134 -40.78 12.42 26.25
C VAL A 134 -40.23 12.04 24.87
N PHE A 135 -40.56 12.80 23.82
CA PHE A 135 -40.07 12.56 22.46
C PHE A 135 -38.56 12.79 22.31
N LEU A 136 -37.98 13.75 23.04
CA LEU A 136 -36.55 14.05 23.01
C LEU A 136 -35.69 13.01 23.73
N HIS A 137 -36.28 12.20 24.62
CA HIS A 137 -35.57 11.24 25.46
C HIS A 137 -35.65 9.78 24.97
N MET A 138 -35.97 9.58 23.69
CA MET A 138 -36.00 8.23 23.11
C MET A 138 -34.60 7.63 22.98
N PRO A 139 -34.38 6.35 23.37
CA PRO A 139 -33.09 5.70 23.22
C PRO A 139 -32.67 5.67 21.75
N GLN A 140 -31.49 6.21 21.44
CA GLN A 140 -30.93 6.20 20.09
C GLN A 140 -30.55 4.78 19.66
N PRO A 141 -30.70 4.44 18.37
CA PRO A 141 -30.26 3.16 17.84
C PRO A 141 -28.74 3.02 17.95
N VAL A 142 -28.26 1.84 18.36
CA VAL A 142 -26.84 1.53 18.37
C VAL A 142 -26.40 1.27 16.92
N ARG A 143 -25.41 2.02 16.43
CA ARG A 143 -24.76 1.78 15.13
C ARG A 143 -23.38 1.18 15.37
N PRO A 144 -23.21 -0.15 15.23
CA PRO A 144 -21.90 -0.76 15.36
C PRO A 144 -20.99 -0.31 14.21
N GLN A 145 -19.79 0.12 14.54
CA GLN A 145 -18.71 0.34 13.59
C GLN A 145 -17.54 -0.52 14.05
N LEU A 146 -17.01 -1.34 13.14
CA LEU A 146 -15.78 -2.09 13.36
C LEU A 146 -14.62 -1.24 12.85
N SER A 147 -13.48 -1.31 13.54
CA SER A 147 -12.28 -0.66 13.03
C SER A 147 -11.80 -1.37 11.75
N ALA A 148 -11.42 -0.57 10.77
CA ALA A 148 -10.63 -1.03 9.63
C ALA A 148 -9.19 -0.58 9.86
N GLN A 149 -8.30 -1.52 10.14
CA GLN A 149 -6.89 -1.26 10.39
C GLN A 149 -6.09 -1.53 9.10
N PRO A 150 -5.10 -0.69 8.74
CA PRO A 150 -4.23 -0.94 7.60
C PRO A 150 -3.40 -2.21 7.83
N ILE A 151 -3.00 -2.88 6.75
CA ILE A 151 -2.07 -4.02 6.81
C ILE A 151 -0.69 -3.49 6.44
N THR A 152 0.15 -3.19 7.42
CA THR A 152 1.46 -2.51 7.20
C THR A 152 2.64 -3.47 7.21
N GLY A 153 2.50 -4.71 7.69
CA GLY A 153 3.63 -5.63 7.86
C GLY A 153 4.49 -5.84 6.60
N LEU A 154 3.87 -5.85 5.41
CA LEU A 154 4.60 -5.91 4.13
C LEU A 154 5.44 -4.67 3.84
N ARG A 155 4.89 -3.48 4.13
CA ARG A 155 5.58 -2.20 3.94
C ARG A 155 6.72 -2.06 4.95
N ASP A 156 6.49 -2.46 6.18
CA ASP A 156 7.50 -2.41 7.25
C ASP A 156 8.70 -3.32 6.93
N GLU A 157 8.46 -4.50 6.34
CA GLU A 157 9.52 -5.36 5.81
C GLU A 157 10.31 -4.71 4.66
N LEU A 158 9.62 -4.11 3.68
CA LEU A 158 10.28 -3.42 2.56
C LEU A 158 11.15 -2.25 3.03
N ASN A 159 10.72 -1.55 4.08
CA ASN A 159 11.46 -0.43 4.67
C ASN A 159 12.82 -0.83 5.27
N HIS A 160 13.06 -2.12 5.59
CA HIS A 160 14.40 -2.58 5.99
C HIS A 160 15.44 -2.46 4.88
N PHE A 161 15.00 -2.38 3.62
CA PHE A 161 15.85 -2.21 2.44
C PHE A 161 15.79 -0.78 1.88
N GLN A 162 15.22 0.17 2.63
CA GLN A 162 14.98 1.52 2.12
C GLN A 162 16.29 2.25 1.82
N VAL A 163 16.37 2.82 0.61
CA VAL A 163 17.45 3.68 0.17
C VAL A 163 16.91 5.01 -0.31
N ASN A 164 17.70 6.07 -0.15
CA ASN A 164 17.39 7.37 -0.75
C ASN A 164 17.95 7.40 -2.16
N ILE A 165 17.09 7.63 -3.15
CA ILE A 165 17.48 7.86 -4.53
C ILE A 165 17.60 9.36 -4.77
N SER A 166 18.69 9.77 -5.39
CA SER A 166 18.89 11.13 -5.89
C SER A 166 19.14 11.06 -7.39
N PHE A 167 18.71 12.06 -8.14
CA PHE A 167 18.84 12.05 -9.60
C PHE A 167 20.03 12.89 -10.06
N ARG A 168 20.81 12.37 -11.01
CA ARG A 168 21.82 13.12 -11.78
C ARG A 168 21.58 12.90 -13.27
N ASN A 169 21.78 13.96 -14.02
CA ASN A 169 21.55 14.10 -15.47
C ASN A 169 20.09 14.21 -15.90
N GLU A 170 19.85 15.28 -16.66
CA GLU A 170 18.63 15.60 -17.38
C GLU A 170 18.85 15.22 -18.85
N ILE A 171 18.07 14.29 -19.39
CA ILE A 171 17.80 14.25 -20.83
C ILE A 171 16.45 14.92 -21.00
N SER A 172 16.47 16.23 -21.26
CA SER A 172 15.27 17.05 -21.44
C SER A 172 15.11 17.48 -22.90
N SER A 173 13.88 17.39 -23.39
CA SER A 173 13.41 18.11 -24.56
C SER A 173 12.43 19.24 -24.19
N HIS A 174 12.58 19.85 -22.99
CA HIS A 174 12.02 21.13 -22.44
C HIS A 174 11.43 21.03 -21.00
N ASN A 175 11.49 22.19 -20.31
CA ASN A 175 10.86 22.71 -19.07
C ASN A 175 10.46 21.74 -17.92
N VAL A 176 11.46 21.23 -17.20
CA VAL A 176 11.27 20.65 -15.86
C VAL A 176 12.04 21.50 -14.85
N VAL A 177 11.39 21.88 -13.75
CA VAL A 177 12.04 22.62 -12.64
C VAL A 177 12.41 21.63 -11.54
N LEU A 178 13.71 21.48 -11.30
CA LEU A 178 14.21 20.72 -10.16
C LEU A 178 14.10 21.60 -8.91
N CYS A 179 13.10 21.35 -8.06
CA CYS A 179 12.94 22.10 -6.80
C CYS A 179 13.90 21.60 -5.69
N ASP A 180 14.31 20.33 -5.74
CA ASP A 180 15.29 19.71 -4.84
C ASP A 180 15.84 18.41 -5.48
N VAL A 181 16.98 17.88 -5.02
CA VAL A 181 17.64 16.65 -5.51
C VAL A 181 16.75 15.39 -5.38
N ARG A 182 15.58 15.53 -4.73
CA ARG A 182 14.59 14.48 -4.46
C ARG A 182 13.22 14.74 -5.12
N ARG A 183 13.02 15.87 -5.80
CA ARG A 183 11.70 16.27 -6.34
C ARG A 183 11.84 16.84 -7.76
N LEU A 184 11.15 16.19 -8.69
CA LEU A 184 11.01 16.61 -10.08
C LEU A 184 9.61 17.17 -10.29
N MET A 185 9.51 18.42 -10.74
CA MET A 185 8.24 19.09 -11.05
C MET A 185 8.19 19.44 -12.54
N PHE A 186 7.11 19.04 -13.20
CA PHE A 186 6.83 19.46 -14.58
C PHE A 186 6.23 20.87 -14.54
N GLY A 187 6.77 21.78 -15.36
CA GLY A 187 6.12 23.08 -15.60
C GLY A 187 4.82 22.86 -16.38
N GLU A 188 3.83 23.74 -16.21
CA GLU A 188 2.66 23.77 -17.10
C GLU A 188 3.15 24.05 -18.53
N ASP A 189 2.63 23.29 -19.50
CA ASP A 189 2.86 23.57 -20.91
C ASP A 189 2.34 24.99 -21.19
N ASP A 190 3.24 25.93 -21.52
CA ASP A 190 2.82 27.21 -22.09
C ASP A 190 2.11 26.90 -23.42
N GLU A 191 0.81 27.18 -23.50
CA GLU A 191 -0.03 26.93 -24.69
C GLU A 191 0.40 27.75 -25.93
N ASP A 192 1.49 28.53 -25.87
CA ASP A 192 1.89 29.50 -26.90
C ASP A 192 3.11 29.10 -27.78
N GLU A 193 3.75 27.94 -27.58
CA GLU A 193 4.84 27.46 -28.47
C GLU A 193 4.50 26.15 -29.21
N ALA A 194 3.27 26.05 -29.73
CA ALA A 194 2.88 24.97 -30.63
C ALA A 194 3.28 25.27 -32.10
N LEU A 195 4.56 25.49 -32.41
CA LEU A 195 5.02 25.47 -33.80
C LEU A 195 6.41 24.82 -33.95
N ASN A 196 6.38 23.54 -34.37
CA ASN A 196 7.44 22.76 -35.00
C ASN A 196 8.41 21.98 -34.09
N SER A 197 7.97 20.83 -33.60
CA SER A 197 8.88 19.72 -33.33
C SER A 197 8.12 18.38 -33.41
N ASP A 198 8.41 17.59 -34.45
CA ASP A 198 7.94 16.22 -34.66
C ASP A 198 8.62 15.22 -33.68
N ARG A 199 8.94 15.66 -32.47
CA ARG A 199 9.58 14.82 -31.44
C ARG A 199 8.56 14.47 -30.38
N SER A 200 8.38 13.18 -30.13
CA SER A 200 7.69 12.71 -28.93
C SER A 200 8.40 13.28 -27.70
N ASN A 201 7.70 14.12 -26.94
CA ASN A 201 8.22 14.73 -25.72
C ASN A 201 8.26 13.66 -24.62
N TYR A 202 9.45 13.16 -24.29
CA TYR A 202 9.65 12.29 -23.12
C TYR A 202 10.83 12.81 -22.29
N PHE A 203 10.65 12.79 -20.97
CA PHE A 203 11.68 13.13 -20.01
C PHE A 203 12.14 11.85 -19.30
N ALA A 204 13.46 11.70 -19.14
CA ALA A 204 14.04 10.64 -18.33
C ALA A 204 15.13 11.22 -17.42
N ALA A 205 15.09 10.84 -16.14
CA ALA A 205 16.11 11.13 -15.15
C ALA A 205 16.74 9.83 -14.65
N LEU A 206 18.06 9.81 -14.50
CA LEU A 206 18.80 8.68 -13.97
C LEU A 206 19.13 8.90 -12.49
N GLY A 207 19.08 7.83 -11.71
CA GLY A 207 19.58 7.83 -10.34
C GLY A 207 21.10 7.95 -10.31
N ASP A 208 21.63 8.68 -9.34
CA ASP A 208 23.08 8.85 -9.09
C ASP A 208 23.70 7.63 -8.38
N GLN A 209 22.86 6.69 -7.94
CA GLN A 209 23.29 5.48 -7.23
C GLN A 209 23.43 4.30 -8.18
N ILE A 210 24.59 3.63 -8.11
CA ILE A 210 24.84 2.35 -8.78
C ILE A 210 24.85 1.24 -7.74
N PHE A 211 24.01 0.23 -7.95
CA PHE A 211 23.92 -0.94 -7.09
C PHE A 211 24.51 -2.17 -7.80
N THR A 212 25.56 -2.76 -7.23
CA THR A 212 26.23 -3.95 -7.79
C THR A 212 25.72 -5.26 -7.19
N SER A 213 25.09 -5.21 -6.00
CA SER A 213 24.48 -6.35 -5.32
C SER A 213 23.54 -5.89 -4.19
N GLY A 214 22.82 -6.82 -3.56
CA GLY A 214 21.92 -6.56 -2.42
C GLY A 214 20.45 -6.41 -2.79
N LYS A 215 19.63 -6.00 -1.80
CA LYS A 215 18.21 -5.65 -1.96
C LYS A 215 18.04 -4.18 -1.60
N HIS A 216 17.34 -3.45 -2.44
CA HIS A 216 17.13 -2.00 -2.32
C HIS A 216 15.66 -1.69 -2.59
N TYR A 217 15.09 -0.80 -1.79
CA TYR A 217 13.70 -0.37 -1.88
C TYR A 217 13.63 1.16 -1.88
N TRP A 218 12.80 1.73 -2.75
CA TRP A 218 12.54 3.17 -2.80
C TRP A 218 11.09 3.41 -3.18
N GLU A 219 10.53 4.49 -2.66
CA GLU A 219 9.18 4.96 -2.99
C GLU A 219 9.28 6.29 -3.72
N LEU A 220 8.43 6.49 -4.72
CA LEU A 220 8.30 7.76 -5.45
C LEU A 220 6.84 8.21 -5.35
N ASP A 221 6.64 9.45 -4.91
CA ASP A 221 5.35 10.11 -5.03
C ASP A 221 5.25 10.74 -6.42
N VAL A 222 4.23 10.35 -7.17
CA VAL A 222 3.98 10.81 -8.54
C VAL A 222 2.96 11.95 -8.60
N CYS A 223 2.50 12.46 -7.45
CA CYS A 223 1.65 13.66 -7.30
C CYS A 223 0.45 13.70 -8.27
N GLY A 224 -0.14 12.55 -8.59
CA GLY A 224 -1.30 12.46 -9.49
C GLY A 224 -0.97 12.54 -10.99
N SER A 225 0.28 12.36 -11.41
CA SER A 225 0.65 12.20 -12.82
C SER A 225 0.07 10.92 -13.42
N TRP A 226 -0.38 10.99 -14.67
CA TRP A 226 -1.07 9.91 -15.38
C TRP A 226 -0.13 9.16 -16.34
N ASN A 227 1.01 9.77 -16.70
CA ASN A 227 1.95 9.26 -17.70
C ASN A 227 3.37 9.24 -17.14
N TRP A 228 3.73 8.16 -16.45
CA TRP A 228 5.07 7.98 -15.88
C TRP A 228 5.51 6.52 -15.94
N ALA A 229 6.82 6.33 -15.94
CA ALA A 229 7.45 5.02 -15.80
C ALA A 229 8.65 5.16 -14.86
N VAL A 230 8.88 4.14 -14.05
CA VAL A 230 10.04 4.04 -13.14
C VAL A 230 10.64 2.65 -13.25
N GLY A 231 11.95 2.55 -13.14
CA GLY A 231 12.64 1.27 -13.25
C GLY A 231 14.12 1.36 -12.91
N VAL A 232 14.85 0.30 -13.26
CA VAL A 232 16.31 0.22 -13.13
C VAL A 232 16.92 -0.02 -14.50
N CYS A 233 18.07 0.60 -14.77
CA CYS A 233 18.83 0.41 -16.00
C CYS A 233 20.26 -0.06 -15.70
N ARG A 234 20.96 -0.58 -16.72
CA ARG A 234 22.40 -0.86 -16.62
C ARG A 234 23.16 0.46 -16.78
N ASP A 235 24.32 0.56 -16.14
CA ASP A 235 25.21 1.74 -16.18
C ASP A 235 25.88 2.01 -17.56
N SER A 236 25.43 1.33 -18.61
CA SER A 236 26.04 1.38 -19.96
C SER A 236 25.12 2.02 -21.00
N VAL A 237 24.19 2.87 -20.56
CA VAL A 237 23.29 3.65 -21.43
C VAL A 237 23.94 4.99 -21.78
#